data_AF-A0A5C4LTX4-F1
#
_entry.id   AF-A0A5C4LTX4-F1
#
_cell.length_a   1.000
_cell.length_b   1.000
_cell.length_c   1.000
_cell.angle_alpha   90.00
_cell.angle_beta   90.00
_cell.angle_gamma   90.00
#
_symmetry.space_group_name_H-M   'P 1'
#
loop_
_entity.id
_entity.type
_entity.pdbx_description
1 polymer ?
#
loop_
_entity_poly.entity_id
_entity_poly.type
_entity_poly.pdbx_seq_one_letter_code
_entity_poly.pdbx_strand_id
1 'polypeptide(L)'
;MAWVEKIAQHSWRVRHRRDGGVVESLYGFRSADAAQEVAGMLDGDRHRSGWSPLSRDRAAAITLADWVGCWWPTLDLDTRTLENYRSYLRCHILPRFGTLPIEAITPLDIRLWSTEALEAGYAPATVGGWKNLLSMIFTDAVDEGLVATNPVRKHRRRGRRSRHLRPERIWATPEQVLAVADQAGMLGGPTARLLIITAAWTGCRWGELTGLHRDNIDLDRGVITIDTWQGALHESNGKRWIGPPKTASSARRIHLPPFLTELLRQHLNTHPYEYVFTTESGTWLWRSTFTRRILRPAADGNPNTAHPAVRTHPTCPGLTFHGLRHSHNTWLISDDIPEIARARRLGHHTDNRIAETYSHVSGEIHQRLLASLEHRWHTANTSTSTEQQTDPFTPERSERPAPPAHCDGVSPAGGNTSTMDTTQEPAHTVCVGDDGDHDRAAALVPAVTPGRIPARRGTDRHPSRRTRTPLIGKRDLASKHSIINTKIALTEADWRDCTLAPIGSPNTHGKRLDHRSINALPAAS
;
A
#
# COMPACT_ATOMS: atom_id res chain seq x y z
N MET A 1 -15.01 20.41 -45.94
CA MET A 1 -15.01 19.53 -47.10
C MET A 1 -14.32 20.26 -48.23
N ALA A 2 -13.07 19.88 -48.44
CA ALA A 2 -12.24 20.24 -49.57
C ALA A 2 -12.29 19.11 -50.60
N TRP A 3 -12.23 19.43 -51.89
CA TRP A 3 -12.20 18.44 -52.96
C TRP A 3 -11.29 18.91 -54.09
N VAL A 4 -10.80 17.94 -54.87
CA VAL A 4 -9.83 18.16 -55.94
C VAL A 4 -10.55 18.13 -57.29
N GLU A 5 -10.23 19.08 -58.17
CA GLU A 5 -10.76 19.15 -59.53
C GLU A 5 -9.63 19.27 -60.56
N LYS A 6 -9.74 18.52 -61.66
CA LYS A 6 -8.81 18.60 -62.79
C LYS A 6 -9.19 19.75 -63.71
N ILE A 7 -8.25 20.65 -63.99
CA ILE A 7 -8.47 21.82 -64.86
C ILE A 7 -7.98 21.54 -66.28
N ALA A 8 -6.81 20.90 -66.42
CA ALA A 8 -6.20 20.60 -67.72
C ALA A 8 -5.34 19.33 -67.66
N GLN A 9 -4.75 18.91 -68.79
CA GLN A 9 -3.70 17.88 -68.77
C GLN A 9 -2.56 18.36 -67.88
N HIS A 10 -2.34 17.65 -66.76
CA HIS A 10 -1.36 17.95 -65.71
C HIS A 10 -1.60 19.23 -64.90
N SER A 11 -2.85 19.69 -64.76
CA SER A 11 -3.20 20.81 -63.88
C SER A 11 -4.45 20.51 -63.04
N TRP A 12 -4.32 20.73 -61.73
CA TRP A 12 -5.35 20.47 -60.72
C TRP A 12 -5.55 21.69 -59.83
N ARG A 13 -6.76 21.84 -59.28
CA ARG A 13 -7.09 22.79 -58.21
C ARG A 13 -7.69 22.09 -57.02
N VAL A 14 -7.50 22.67 -55.85
CA VAL A 14 -8.18 22.27 -54.61
C VAL A 14 -9.24 23.32 -54.32
N ARG A 15 -10.49 22.90 -54.16
CA ARG A 15 -11.58 23.76 -53.72
C ARG A 15 -11.91 23.41 -52.28
N HIS A 16 -12.12 24.42 -51.45
CA HIS A 16 -12.66 24.19 -50.12
C HIS A 16 -13.76 25.20 -49.82
N ARG A 17 -14.85 24.73 -49.21
CA ARG A 17 -15.86 25.62 -48.64
C ARG A 17 -15.26 26.33 -47.43
N ARG A 18 -15.70 27.53 -47.05
CA ARG A 18 -15.41 28.17 -45.75
C ARG A 18 -16.72 28.30 -44.98
N ASP A 19 -16.65 28.54 -43.67
CA ASP A 19 -17.85 28.75 -42.88
C ASP A 19 -18.51 30.06 -43.34
N GLY A 20 -19.79 30.00 -43.70
CA GLY A 20 -20.49 31.05 -44.45
C GLY A 20 -20.73 30.75 -45.95
N GLY A 21 -20.35 29.57 -46.45
CA GLY A 21 -20.74 29.09 -47.79
C GLY A 21 -19.86 29.58 -48.96
N VAL A 22 -18.89 30.44 -48.69
CA VAL A 22 -17.91 30.90 -49.69
C VAL A 22 -16.99 29.75 -50.10
N VAL A 23 -16.77 29.58 -51.40
CA VAL A 23 -15.89 28.54 -51.96
C VAL A 23 -14.58 29.17 -52.42
N GLU A 24 -13.48 28.85 -51.75
CA GLU A 24 -12.13 29.27 -52.15
C GLU A 24 -11.50 28.19 -53.05
N SER A 25 -10.63 28.63 -53.97
CA SER A 25 -9.96 27.76 -54.94
C SER A 25 -8.47 28.03 -54.96
N LEU A 26 -7.68 26.99 -54.69
CA LEU A 26 -6.22 27.00 -54.74
C LEU A 26 -5.75 26.36 -56.04
N TYR A 27 -4.81 27.02 -56.72
CA TYR A 27 -4.30 26.62 -58.03
C TYR A 27 -2.81 26.26 -57.93
N GLY A 28 -2.27 25.63 -58.99
CA GLY A 28 -0.83 25.40 -59.15
C GLY A 28 -0.38 23.94 -58.98
N PHE A 29 -1.30 23.00 -58.80
CA PHE A 29 -0.96 21.59 -58.60
C PHE A 29 -0.75 20.88 -59.94
N ARG A 30 0.42 20.26 -60.12
CA ARG A 30 0.78 19.52 -61.35
C ARG A 30 0.40 18.03 -61.31
N SER A 31 0.05 17.51 -60.15
CA SER A 31 -0.40 16.12 -59.94
C SER A 31 -1.67 16.06 -59.08
N ALA A 32 -2.45 14.99 -59.27
CA ALA A 32 -3.64 14.73 -58.47
C ALA A 32 -3.27 14.53 -57.00
N ASP A 33 -2.20 13.77 -56.74
CA ASP A 33 -1.75 13.41 -55.39
C ASP A 33 -1.35 14.64 -54.57
N ALA A 34 -0.63 15.61 -55.17
CA ALA A 34 -0.26 16.84 -54.48
C ALA A 34 -1.48 17.71 -54.13
N ALA A 35 -2.51 17.71 -54.99
CA ALA A 35 -3.78 18.39 -54.69
C ALA A 35 -4.58 17.64 -53.62
N GLN A 36 -4.56 16.30 -53.63
CA GLN A 36 -5.24 15.44 -52.67
C GLN A 36 -4.66 15.60 -51.25
N GLU A 37 -3.33 15.70 -51.14
CA GLU A 37 -2.63 15.91 -49.87
C GLU A 37 -3.03 17.26 -49.23
N VAL A 38 -3.04 18.34 -50.02
CA VAL A 38 -3.47 19.66 -49.55
C VAL A 38 -4.97 19.70 -49.20
N ALA A 39 -5.82 19.01 -49.96
CA ALA A 39 -7.24 18.85 -49.61
C ALA A 39 -7.42 18.11 -48.27
N GLY A 40 -6.62 17.06 -48.03
CA GLY A 40 -6.62 16.32 -46.76
C GLY A 40 -6.16 17.17 -45.57
N MET A 41 -5.16 18.04 -45.75
CA MET A 41 -4.73 18.99 -44.71
C MET A 41 -5.84 19.99 -44.36
N LEU A 42 -6.51 20.55 -45.37
CA LEU A 42 -7.60 21.52 -45.18
C LEU A 42 -8.84 20.91 -44.52
N ASP A 43 -9.14 19.65 -44.77
CA ASP A 43 -10.23 18.93 -44.08
C ASP A 43 -9.82 18.44 -42.68
N GLY A 44 -8.54 18.08 -42.47
CA GLY A 44 -7.99 17.78 -41.15
C GLY A 44 -8.04 18.98 -40.19
N ASP A 45 -7.79 20.19 -40.70
CA ASP A 45 -7.96 21.44 -39.94
C ASP A 45 -9.42 21.77 -39.61
N ARG A 46 -10.37 21.23 -40.38
CA ARG A 46 -11.81 21.43 -40.17
C ARG A 46 -12.45 20.40 -39.25
N HIS A 47 -11.95 19.17 -39.25
CA HIS A 47 -12.34 18.17 -38.23
C HIS A 47 -11.78 18.54 -36.85
N ARG A 48 -10.70 19.33 -36.78
CA ARG A 48 -10.21 19.95 -35.54
C ARG A 48 -11.04 21.13 -35.04
N SER A 49 -11.96 21.70 -35.84
CA SER A 49 -12.81 22.83 -35.43
C SER A 49 -14.26 22.43 -35.10
N GLY A 50 -14.53 21.14 -34.91
CA GLY A 50 -15.85 20.63 -34.56
C GLY A 50 -16.08 20.60 -33.05
N TRP A 51 -16.60 21.71 -32.52
CA TRP A 51 -17.09 21.93 -31.14
C TRP A 51 -16.02 22.25 -30.07
N SER A 52 -15.71 23.55 -29.95
CA SER A 52 -15.22 24.13 -28.70
C SER A 52 -16.14 25.32 -28.35
N PRO A 53 -16.63 25.45 -27.10
CA PRO A 53 -17.33 26.66 -26.63
C PRO A 53 -16.45 27.92 -26.61
N LEU A 54 -15.16 27.79 -26.95
CA LEU A 54 -14.19 28.87 -26.96
C LEU A 54 -13.75 29.11 -28.40
N SER A 55 -14.08 30.29 -28.94
CA SER A 55 -13.47 30.78 -30.18
C SER A 55 -11.94 30.75 -30.06
N ARG A 56 -11.20 30.56 -31.17
CA ARG A 56 -9.71 30.55 -31.16
C ARG A 56 -9.12 31.77 -30.45
N ASP A 57 -9.79 32.92 -30.51
CA ASP A 57 -9.38 34.15 -29.81
C ASP A 57 -9.50 34.05 -28.27
N ARG A 58 -10.38 33.17 -27.74
CA ARG A 58 -10.47 32.85 -26.31
C ARG A 58 -9.49 31.76 -25.88
N ALA A 59 -9.06 30.88 -26.79
CA ALA A 59 -8.09 29.83 -26.47
C ALA A 59 -6.71 30.42 -26.10
N ALA A 60 -6.28 31.50 -26.75
CA ALA A 60 -5.04 32.21 -26.41
C ALA A 60 -5.07 32.92 -25.03
N ALA A 61 -6.25 33.08 -24.44
CA ALA A 61 -6.45 33.82 -23.18
C ALA A 61 -6.84 32.92 -21.99
N ILE A 62 -7.09 31.63 -22.20
CA ILE A 62 -7.51 30.76 -21.11
C ILE A 62 -6.35 30.55 -20.13
N THR A 63 -6.60 30.85 -18.85
CA THR A 63 -5.61 30.61 -17.81
C THR A 63 -5.56 29.13 -17.46
N LEU A 64 -4.46 28.68 -16.84
CA LEU A 64 -4.39 27.30 -16.35
C LEU A 64 -5.52 27.01 -15.33
N ALA A 65 -5.88 27.97 -14.48
CA ALA A 65 -6.95 27.80 -13.52
C ALA A 65 -8.32 27.61 -14.20
N ASP A 66 -8.62 28.41 -15.22
CA ASP A 66 -9.87 28.28 -15.98
C ASP A 66 -9.95 26.94 -16.72
N TRP A 67 -8.85 26.53 -17.35
CA TRP A 67 -8.75 25.22 -18.00
C TRP A 67 -8.97 24.08 -17.00
N VAL A 68 -8.29 24.11 -15.87
CA VAL A 68 -8.46 23.11 -14.79
C VAL A 68 -9.90 23.09 -14.29
N GLY A 69 -10.58 24.23 -14.21
CA GLY A 69 -11.99 24.31 -13.84
C GLY A 69 -12.92 23.56 -14.79
N CYS A 70 -12.66 23.62 -16.10
CA CYS A 70 -13.40 22.87 -17.12
C CYS A 70 -12.98 21.40 -17.21
N TRP A 71 -11.69 21.11 -16.99
CA TRP A 71 -11.10 19.78 -17.08
C TRP A 71 -11.41 18.91 -15.87
N TRP A 72 -11.44 19.48 -14.66
CA TRP A 72 -11.64 18.72 -13.42
C TRP A 72 -12.92 17.85 -13.40
N PRO A 73 -14.10 18.34 -13.85
CA PRO A 73 -15.33 17.54 -13.85
C PRO A 73 -15.34 16.40 -14.86
N THR A 74 -14.41 16.35 -15.82
CA THR A 74 -14.33 15.28 -16.83
C THR A 74 -13.57 14.04 -16.33
N LEU A 75 -12.88 14.15 -15.19
CA LEU A 75 -12.06 13.08 -14.63
C LEU A 75 -12.91 11.97 -14.01
N ASP A 76 -12.70 10.75 -14.50
CA ASP A 76 -13.18 9.52 -13.86
C ASP A 76 -12.00 8.81 -13.17
N LEU A 77 -11.76 9.21 -11.91
CA LEU A 77 -10.65 8.72 -11.10
C LEU A 77 -11.15 8.31 -9.71
N ASP A 78 -10.48 7.32 -9.11
CA ASP A 78 -10.73 6.92 -7.73
C ASP A 78 -10.63 8.12 -6.77
N THR A 79 -11.49 8.14 -5.74
CA THR A 79 -11.63 9.24 -4.78
C THR A 79 -10.30 9.67 -4.17
N ARG A 80 -9.42 8.72 -3.83
CA ARG A 80 -8.11 9.05 -3.23
C ARG A 80 -7.18 9.74 -4.23
N THR A 81 -7.28 9.38 -5.51
CA THR A 81 -6.50 10.01 -6.58
C THR A 81 -6.95 11.44 -6.80
N LEU A 82 -8.27 11.66 -6.87
CA LEU A 82 -8.85 13.01 -6.94
C LEU A 82 -8.43 13.86 -5.74
N GLU A 83 -8.42 13.33 -4.53
CA GLU A 83 -7.97 14.11 -3.37
C GLU A 83 -6.50 14.52 -3.43
N ASN A 84 -5.62 13.59 -3.83
CA ASN A 84 -4.21 13.92 -4.03
C ASN A 84 -4.05 15.00 -5.11
N TYR A 85 -4.79 14.87 -6.21
CA TYR A 85 -4.73 15.84 -7.30
C TYR A 85 -5.26 17.21 -6.87
N ARG A 86 -6.36 17.26 -6.12
CA ARG A 86 -6.90 18.50 -5.56
C ARG A 86 -5.90 19.17 -4.63
N SER A 87 -5.21 18.39 -3.79
CA SER A 87 -4.14 18.89 -2.92
C SER A 87 -2.98 19.45 -3.74
N TYR A 88 -2.52 18.75 -4.78
CA TYR A 88 -1.44 19.21 -5.66
C TYR A 88 -1.81 20.50 -6.41
N LEU A 89 -3.04 20.56 -6.93
CA LEU A 89 -3.59 21.74 -7.58
C LEU A 89 -3.61 22.94 -6.63
N ARG A 90 -4.27 22.80 -5.49
CA ARG A 90 -4.46 23.88 -4.53
C ARG A 90 -3.16 24.37 -3.90
N CYS A 91 -2.27 23.46 -3.52
CA CYS A 91 -1.10 23.81 -2.72
C CYS A 91 0.14 24.15 -3.55
N HIS A 92 0.26 23.65 -4.79
CA HIS A 92 1.52 23.71 -5.53
C HIS A 92 1.41 24.15 -6.99
N ILE A 93 0.39 23.71 -7.73
CA ILE A 93 0.28 24.01 -9.17
C ILE A 93 -0.41 25.36 -9.40
N LEU A 94 -1.64 25.53 -8.91
CA LEU A 94 -2.43 26.75 -9.13
C LEU A 94 -1.79 28.00 -8.49
N PRO A 95 -1.17 27.94 -7.29
CA PRO A 95 -0.46 29.10 -6.75
C PRO A 95 0.68 29.60 -7.65
N ARG A 96 1.31 28.72 -8.44
CA ARG A 96 2.45 29.09 -9.30
C ARG A 96 2.04 29.46 -10.72
N PHE A 97 1.08 28.73 -11.28
CA PHE A 97 0.74 28.77 -12.71
C PHE A 97 -0.71 29.14 -13.00
N GLY A 98 -1.58 29.17 -11.98
CA GLY A 98 -3.02 29.27 -12.16
C GLY A 98 -3.49 30.51 -12.92
N THR A 99 -2.86 31.66 -12.67
CA THR A 99 -3.20 32.94 -13.33
C THR A 99 -2.54 33.13 -14.69
N LEU A 100 -1.60 32.26 -15.07
CA LEU A 100 -0.90 32.37 -16.33
C LEU A 100 -1.76 31.78 -17.46
N PRO A 101 -1.76 32.41 -18.66
CA PRO A 101 -2.28 31.78 -19.85
C PRO A 101 -1.61 30.42 -20.06
N ILE A 102 -2.38 29.40 -20.42
CA ILE A 102 -1.87 28.02 -20.53
C ILE A 102 -0.73 27.92 -21.56
N GLU A 103 -0.80 28.69 -22.65
CA GLU A 103 0.23 28.78 -23.69
C GLU A 103 1.53 29.47 -23.23
N ALA A 104 1.45 30.32 -22.20
CA ALA A 104 2.59 31.09 -21.70
C ALA A 104 3.52 30.26 -20.78
N ILE A 105 3.07 29.09 -20.31
CA ILE A 105 3.82 28.26 -19.38
C ILE A 105 4.90 27.48 -20.13
N THR A 106 6.17 27.76 -19.83
CA THR A 106 7.30 27.19 -20.57
C THR A 106 7.94 25.99 -19.84
N PRO A 107 8.70 25.15 -20.56
CA PRO A 107 9.53 24.11 -19.93
C PRO A 107 10.60 24.64 -18.97
N LEU A 108 10.98 25.92 -19.08
CA LEU A 108 11.91 26.55 -18.14
C LEU A 108 11.21 26.83 -16.80
N ASP A 109 9.99 27.36 -16.83
CA ASP A 109 9.21 27.65 -15.62
C ASP A 109 8.96 26.40 -14.78
N ILE A 110 8.61 25.29 -15.43
CA ILE A 110 8.40 24.00 -14.77
C ILE A 110 9.71 23.45 -14.17
N ARG A 111 10.85 23.70 -14.81
CA ARG A 111 12.16 23.29 -14.28
C ARG A 111 12.52 24.10 -13.06
N LEU A 112 12.39 25.43 -13.11
CA LEU A 112 12.64 26.33 -11.99
C LEU A 112 11.75 25.96 -10.79
N TRP A 113 10.45 25.85 -11.00
CA TRP A 113 9.50 25.43 -9.97
C TRP A 113 9.86 24.08 -9.35
N SER A 114 10.29 23.11 -10.16
CA SER A 114 10.73 21.81 -9.63
C SER A 114 12.03 21.86 -8.83
N THR A 115 12.96 22.76 -9.19
CA THR A 115 14.19 22.98 -8.44
C THR A 115 13.91 23.69 -7.12
N GLU A 116 13.12 24.76 -7.14
CA GLU A 116 12.67 25.49 -5.94
C GLU A 116 11.98 24.55 -4.94
N ALA A 117 11.12 23.65 -5.42
CA ALA A 117 10.47 22.66 -4.57
C ALA A 117 11.47 21.67 -3.92
N LEU A 118 12.50 21.25 -4.65
CA LEU A 118 13.53 20.37 -4.10
C LEU A 118 14.40 21.11 -3.07
N GLU A 119 14.74 22.37 -3.33
CA GLU A 119 15.46 23.25 -2.40
C GLU A 119 14.66 23.56 -1.14
N ALA A 120 13.34 23.66 -1.24
CA ALA A 120 12.41 23.76 -0.11
C ALA A 120 12.26 22.44 0.70
N GLY A 121 12.96 21.38 0.32
CA GLY A 121 13.02 20.12 1.07
C GLY A 121 11.96 19.08 0.71
N TYR A 122 11.18 19.28 -0.37
CA TYR A 122 10.22 18.27 -0.82
C TYR A 122 10.94 17.05 -1.42
N ALA A 123 10.44 15.85 -1.11
CA ALA A 123 11.00 14.62 -1.67
C ALA A 123 10.87 14.56 -3.20
N PRO A 124 11.86 14.03 -3.94
CA PRO A 124 11.80 13.94 -5.41
C PRO A 124 10.59 13.20 -5.96
N ALA A 125 10.09 12.19 -5.24
CA ALA A 125 8.88 11.45 -5.60
C ALA A 125 7.63 12.33 -5.52
N THR A 126 7.54 13.20 -4.52
CA THR A 126 6.42 14.14 -4.32
C THR A 126 6.37 15.17 -5.45
N VAL A 127 7.51 15.81 -5.75
CA VAL A 127 7.63 16.75 -6.87
C VAL A 127 7.34 16.05 -8.21
N GLY A 128 7.78 14.80 -8.36
CA GLY A 128 7.43 13.96 -9.49
C GLY A 128 5.92 13.75 -9.65
N GLY A 129 5.20 13.57 -8.55
CA GLY A 129 3.73 13.48 -8.53
C GLY A 129 3.05 14.74 -9.05
N TRP A 130 3.50 15.91 -8.60
CA TRP A 130 2.96 17.20 -9.08
C TRP A 130 3.19 17.37 -10.58
N LYS A 131 4.40 17.04 -11.06
CA LYS A 131 4.74 17.11 -12.49
C LYS A 131 3.92 16.12 -13.32
N ASN A 132 3.63 14.93 -12.81
CA ASN A 132 2.80 13.96 -13.53
C ASN A 132 1.36 14.49 -13.71
N LEU A 133 0.78 15.10 -12.67
CA LEU A 133 -0.53 15.74 -12.78
C LEU A 133 -0.50 16.90 -13.78
N LEU A 134 0.49 17.80 -13.66
CA LEU A 134 0.65 18.90 -14.60
C LEU A 134 0.81 18.38 -16.05
N SER A 135 1.57 17.31 -16.23
CA SER A 135 1.72 16.66 -17.55
C SER A 135 0.41 16.12 -18.09
N MET A 136 -0.48 15.58 -17.25
CA MET A 136 -1.80 15.10 -17.66
C MET A 136 -2.66 16.27 -18.14
N ILE A 137 -2.75 17.34 -17.34
CA ILE A 137 -3.49 18.56 -17.66
C ILE A 137 -3.05 19.14 -19.02
N PHE A 138 -1.74 19.20 -19.27
CA PHE A 138 -1.19 19.68 -20.54
C PHE A 138 -1.33 18.67 -21.69
N THR A 139 -1.47 17.38 -21.44
CA THR A 139 -1.72 16.41 -22.51
C THR A 139 -3.13 16.60 -23.04
N ASP A 140 -4.11 16.70 -22.15
CA ASP A 140 -5.50 16.89 -22.53
C ASP A 140 -5.70 18.29 -23.16
N ALA A 141 -4.97 19.30 -22.69
CA ALA A 141 -4.95 20.62 -23.34
C ALA A 141 -4.37 20.61 -24.77
N VAL A 142 -3.42 19.72 -25.06
CA VAL A 142 -2.92 19.52 -26.44
C VAL A 142 -3.99 18.86 -27.29
N ASP A 143 -4.67 17.84 -26.76
CA ASP A 143 -5.71 17.10 -27.48
C ASP A 143 -6.91 18.01 -27.82
N GLU A 144 -7.26 18.95 -26.94
CA GLU A 144 -8.27 19.99 -27.17
C GLU A 144 -7.76 21.19 -28.01
N GLY A 145 -6.49 21.18 -28.42
CA GLY A 145 -5.89 22.22 -29.25
C GLY A 145 -5.69 23.57 -28.56
N LEU A 146 -5.69 23.62 -27.22
CA LEU A 146 -5.41 24.83 -26.42
C LEU A 146 -3.91 25.16 -26.38
N VAL A 147 -3.05 24.17 -26.57
CA VAL A 147 -1.60 24.34 -26.66
C VAL A 147 -1.03 23.44 -27.75
N ALA A 148 0.00 23.91 -28.46
CA ALA A 148 0.61 23.12 -29.52
C ALA A 148 1.43 21.92 -28.99
N THR A 149 2.03 22.06 -27.80
CA THR A 149 2.90 21.02 -27.21
C THR A 149 2.80 21.00 -25.70
N ASN A 150 3.01 19.82 -25.10
CA ASN A 150 3.08 19.67 -23.66
C ASN A 150 4.45 20.12 -23.12
N PRO A 151 4.54 21.21 -22.32
CA PRO A 151 5.80 21.75 -21.82
C PRO A 151 6.42 20.90 -20.70
N VAL A 152 5.66 19.97 -20.11
CA VAL A 152 6.13 19.03 -19.06
C VAL A 152 6.76 17.78 -19.67
N ARG A 153 6.60 17.57 -21.00
CA ARG A 153 7.05 16.36 -21.69
C ARG A 153 8.53 16.12 -21.38
N LYS A 154 8.84 14.91 -20.92
CA LYS A 154 10.23 14.51 -20.64
C LYS A 154 11.04 14.55 -21.93
N HIS A 155 11.90 15.54 -22.10
CA HIS A 155 12.98 15.43 -23.07
C HIS A 155 13.83 14.23 -22.65
N ARG A 156 13.88 13.19 -23.50
CA ARG A 156 14.86 12.10 -23.37
C ARG A 156 16.21 12.77 -23.23
N ARG A 157 16.84 12.67 -22.04
CA ARG A 157 18.18 13.21 -21.79
C ARG A 157 19.11 12.57 -22.82
N ARG A 158 19.47 13.31 -23.88
CA ARG A 158 20.51 12.88 -24.83
C ARG A 158 21.82 12.84 -24.03
N GLY A 159 22.28 11.64 -23.67
CA GLY A 159 23.65 11.42 -23.18
C GLY A 159 23.94 11.43 -21.66
N ARG A 160 22.96 11.55 -20.74
CA ARG A 160 23.25 11.44 -19.29
C ARG A 160 22.96 10.04 -18.77
N ARG A 161 24.00 9.28 -18.39
CA ARG A 161 23.86 8.02 -17.63
C ARG A 161 23.09 8.30 -16.33
N SER A 162 21.98 7.60 -16.12
CA SER A 162 21.22 7.67 -14.87
C SER A 162 22.01 6.96 -13.77
N ARG A 163 22.71 7.71 -12.90
CA ARG A 163 23.38 7.18 -11.68
C ARG A 163 22.45 7.18 -10.46
N HIS A 164 21.14 7.07 -10.66
CA HIS A 164 20.21 6.94 -9.55
C HIS A 164 20.12 5.46 -9.14
N LEU A 165 20.98 5.05 -8.20
CA LEU A 165 20.71 3.86 -7.41
C LEU A 165 19.38 4.11 -6.69
N ARG A 166 18.36 3.30 -6.99
CA ARG A 166 17.14 3.34 -6.19
C ARG A 166 17.53 2.85 -4.79
N PRO A 167 17.22 3.59 -3.72
CA PRO A 167 17.48 3.09 -2.38
C PRO A 167 16.79 1.72 -2.24
N GLU A 168 17.51 0.76 -1.66
CA GLU A 168 16.98 -0.57 -1.42
C GLU A 168 15.74 -0.44 -0.53
N ARG A 169 14.67 -1.12 -0.92
CA ARG A 169 13.44 -1.09 -0.12
C ARG A 169 13.68 -1.91 1.13
N ILE A 170 13.50 -1.27 2.27
CA ILE A 170 13.58 -1.93 3.58
C ILE A 170 12.58 -3.08 3.63
N TRP A 171 13.08 -4.27 3.94
CA TRP A 171 12.32 -5.46 4.28
C TRP A 171 12.87 -6.03 5.60
N ALA A 172 12.07 -6.85 6.27
CA ALA A 172 12.34 -7.38 7.59
C ALA A 172 12.44 -8.91 7.55
N THR A 173 13.34 -9.49 8.33
CA THR A 173 13.38 -10.94 8.57
C THR A 173 12.18 -11.38 9.43
N PRO A 174 11.81 -12.67 9.44
CA PRO A 174 10.77 -13.18 10.34
C PRO A 174 11.01 -12.79 11.81
N GLU A 175 12.24 -12.89 12.31
CA GLU A 175 12.64 -12.56 13.68
C GLU A 175 12.41 -11.06 13.97
N GLN A 176 12.85 -10.19 13.04
CA GLN A 176 12.60 -8.76 13.14
C GLN A 176 11.10 -8.44 13.15
N VAL A 177 10.29 -9.14 12.33
CA VAL A 177 8.84 -8.96 12.33
C VAL A 177 8.23 -9.37 13.67
N LEU A 178 8.66 -10.49 14.27
CA LEU A 178 8.17 -10.93 15.58
C LEU A 178 8.53 -9.92 16.66
N ALA A 179 9.78 -9.47 16.73
CA ALA A 179 10.20 -8.44 17.68
C ALA A 179 9.44 -7.13 17.49
N VAL A 180 9.22 -6.66 16.25
CA VAL A 180 8.36 -5.48 15.99
C VAL A 180 6.92 -5.74 16.40
N ALA A 181 6.39 -6.94 16.17
CA ALA A 181 5.02 -7.30 16.55
C ALA A 181 4.85 -7.34 18.07
N ASP A 182 5.82 -7.87 18.81
CA ASP A 182 5.81 -7.91 20.27
C ASP A 182 5.83 -6.49 20.86
N GLN A 183 6.73 -5.63 20.36
CA GLN A 183 6.77 -4.21 20.76
C GLN A 183 5.46 -3.47 20.40
N ALA A 184 4.87 -3.77 19.24
CA ALA A 184 3.57 -3.23 18.87
C ALA A 184 2.43 -3.73 19.77
N GLY A 185 2.52 -4.98 20.24
CA GLY A 185 1.62 -5.57 21.22
C GLY A 185 1.64 -4.85 22.56
N MET A 186 2.83 -4.48 23.03
CA MET A 186 2.98 -3.69 24.25
C MET A 186 2.41 -2.27 24.10
N LEU A 187 2.52 -1.67 22.91
CA LEU A 187 2.08 -0.29 22.64
C LEU A 187 0.58 -0.18 22.32
N GLY A 188 0.01 -1.15 21.62
CA GLY A 188 -1.33 -1.08 21.03
C GLY A 188 -2.20 -2.31 21.29
N GLY A 189 -1.79 -3.17 22.21
CA GLY A 189 -2.53 -4.38 22.62
C GLY A 189 -2.35 -5.57 21.68
N PRO A 190 -2.93 -6.74 22.03
CA PRO A 190 -2.79 -7.99 21.28
C PRO A 190 -3.21 -7.90 19.81
N THR A 191 -4.25 -7.11 19.51
CA THR A 191 -4.71 -6.88 18.13
C THR A 191 -3.64 -6.23 17.26
N ALA A 192 -2.84 -5.30 17.81
CA ALA A 192 -1.77 -4.64 17.07
C ALA A 192 -0.64 -5.62 16.72
N ARG A 193 -0.26 -6.48 17.66
CA ARG A 193 0.70 -7.58 17.45
C ARG A 193 0.22 -8.51 16.33
N LEU A 194 -1.00 -9.02 16.45
CA LEU A 194 -1.55 -9.97 15.49
C LEU A 194 -1.73 -9.34 14.10
N LEU A 195 -2.08 -8.05 14.01
CA LEU A 195 -2.18 -7.34 12.74
C LEU A 195 -0.84 -7.31 11.99
N ILE A 196 0.27 -7.08 12.69
CA ILE A 196 1.61 -7.06 12.08
C ILE A 196 2.02 -8.46 11.59
N ILE A 197 1.82 -9.48 12.43
CA ILE A 197 2.08 -10.88 12.05
C ILE A 197 1.25 -11.26 10.83
N THR A 198 -0.06 -10.98 10.87
CA THR A 198 -0.97 -11.28 9.75
C THR A 198 -0.53 -10.56 8.48
N ALA A 199 -0.16 -9.28 8.55
CA ALA A 199 0.32 -8.53 7.39
C ALA A 199 1.58 -9.11 6.76
N ALA A 200 2.54 -9.53 7.59
CA ALA A 200 3.81 -10.09 7.11
C ALA A 200 3.65 -11.51 6.53
N TRP A 201 2.78 -12.36 7.09
CA TRP A 201 2.59 -13.73 6.61
C TRP A 201 1.55 -13.87 5.50
N THR A 202 0.65 -12.91 5.32
CA THR A 202 -0.34 -12.90 4.22
C THR A 202 0.07 -12.02 3.05
N GLY A 203 0.90 -11.00 3.29
CA GLY A 203 1.20 -9.96 2.32
C GLY A 203 0.00 -9.06 2.00
N CYS A 204 -1.05 -9.05 2.82
CA CYS A 204 -2.21 -8.18 2.61
C CYS A 204 -1.86 -6.69 2.72
N ARG A 205 -2.62 -5.86 2.01
CA ARG A 205 -2.52 -4.40 2.15
C ARG A 205 -3.21 -3.95 3.43
N TRP A 206 -2.85 -2.75 3.92
CA TRP A 206 -3.50 -2.14 5.10
C TRP A 206 -5.03 -2.16 5.02
N GLY A 207 -5.59 -1.68 3.90
CA GLY A 207 -7.05 -1.61 3.73
C GLY A 207 -7.70 -3.00 3.73
N GLU A 208 -7.01 -4.00 3.16
CA GLU A 208 -7.50 -5.39 3.09
C GLU A 208 -7.62 -5.99 4.50
N LEU A 209 -6.66 -5.75 5.39
CA LEU A 209 -6.73 -6.27 6.77
C LEU A 209 -7.64 -5.44 7.67
N THR A 210 -7.54 -4.12 7.61
CA THR A 210 -8.35 -3.25 8.48
C THR A 210 -9.83 -3.21 8.10
N GLY A 211 -10.16 -3.62 6.88
CA GLY A 211 -11.53 -3.87 6.44
C GLY A 211 -11.94 -5.35 6.45
N LEU A 212 -11.13 -6.24 7.04
CA LEU A 212 -11.42 -7.67 7.03
C LEU A 212 -12.59 -7.99 7.97
N HIS A 213 -13.73 -8.31 7.37
CA HIS A 213 -14.93 -8.77 8.05
C HIS A 213 -14.81 -10.23 8.51
N ARG A 214 -15.44 -10.60 9.62
CA ARG A 214 -15.41 -11.97 10.16
C ARG A 214 -15.95 -13.03 9.19
N ASP A 215 -17.05 -12.74 8.50
CA ASP A 215 -17.64 -13.62 7.48
C ASP A 215 -16.69 -13.96 6.32
N ASN A 216 -15.63 -13.15 6.14
CA ASN A 216 -14.64 -13.38 5.11
C ASN A 216 -13.46 -14.24 5.59
N ILE A 217 -13.55 -14.84 6.77
CA ILE A 217 -12.56 -15.75 7.33
C ILE A 217 -13.18 -17.13 7.55
N ASP A 218 -12.60 -18.14 6.90
CA ASP A 218 -12.89 -19.55 7.13
C ASP A 218 -11.66 -20.18 7.79
N LEU A 219 -11.65 -20.24 9.13
CA LEU A 219 -10.52 -20.79 9.89
C LEU A 219 -10.46 -22.32 9.86
N ASP A 220 -11.54 -23.00 9.53
CA ASP A 220 -11.55 -24.46 9.40
C ASP A 220 -10.84 -24.88 8.10
N ARG A 221 -11.00 -24.08 7.04
CA ARG A 221 -10.25 -24.24 5.79
C ARG A 221 -8.93 -23.48 5.77
N GLY A 222 -8.66 -22.65 6.78
CA GLY A 222 -7.49 -21.78 6.86
C GLY A 222 -7.43 -20.77 5.71
N VAL A 223 -8.51 -20.04 5.44
CA VAL A 223 -8.62 -19.11 4.31
C VAL A 223 -9.16 -17.75 4.75
N ILE A 224 -8.50 -16.69 4.27
CA ILE A 224 -9.03 -15.32 4.24
C ILE A 224 -9.50 -14.99 2.82
N THR A 225 -10.68 -14.41 2.69
CA THR A 225 -11.24 -13.94 1.42
C THR A 225 -11.21 -12.42 1.35
N ILE A 226 -10.49 -11.89 0.36
CA ILE A 226 -10.56 -10.47 0.00
C ILE A 226 -11.69 -10.32 -1.02
N ASP A 227 -12.82 -9.76 -0.57
CA ASP A 227 -14.02 -9.59 -1.39
C ASP A 227 -13.81 -8.58 -2.54
N THR A 228 -14.59 -8.74 -3.61
CA THR A 228 -14.49 -7.91 -4.82
C THR A 228 -15.07 -6.50 -4.60
N TRP A 229 -16.10 -6.37 -3.78
CA TRP A 229 -16.87 -5.12 -3.61
C TRP A 229 -16.63 -4.47 -2.24
N GLN A 230 -16.27 -5.27 -1.25
CA GLN A 230 -16.12 -4.85 0.15
C GLN A 230 -14.78 -5.31 0.76
N GLY A 231 -13.81 -5.69 -0.08
CA GLY A 231 -12.55 -6.28 0.38
C GLY A 231 -11.53 -5.30 0.96
N ALA A 232 -11.82 -4.01 1.07
CA ALA A 232 -10.89 -3.06 1.66
C ALA A 232 -11.56 -1.88 2.38
N LEU A 233 -10.96 -1.49 3.51
CA LEU A 233 -11.19 -0.21 4.16
C LEU A 233 -10.44 0.91 3.44
N HIS A 234 -11.20 1.91 3.01
CA HIS A 234 -10.71 3.15 2.43
C HIS A 234 -10.69 4.26 3.47
N GLU A 235 -9.74 5.17 3.31
CA GLU A 235 -9.53 6.32 4.20
C GLU A 235 -9.20 7.54 3.36
N SER A 236 -10.01 8.59 3.48
CA SER A 236 -9.87 9.84 2.75
C SER A 236 -10.63 10.97 3.45
N ASN A 237 -10.06 12.18 3.45
CA ASN A 237 -10.56 13.39 4.14
C ASN A 237 -11.20 13.17 5.54
N GLY A 238 -10.53 12.42 6.42
CA GLY A 238 -11.05 12.15 7.77
C GLY A 238 -12.31 11.26 7.81
N LYS A 239 -12.63 10.58 6.70
CA LYS A 239 -13.69 9.59 6.59
C LYS A 239 -13.11 8.21 6.25
N ARG A 240 -13.86 7.17 6.61
CA ARG A 240 -13.54 5.78 6.33
C ARG A 240 -14.79 5.07 5.83
N TRP A 241 -14.63 4.19 4.85
CA TRP A 241 -15.72 3.40 4.29
C TRP A 241 -15.17 2.10 3.71
N ILE A 242 -16.04 1.09 3.61
CA ILE A 242 -15.72 -0.18 2.96
C ILE A 242 -16.01 -0.06 1.47
N GLY A 243 -15.13 -0.63 0.65
CA GLY A 243 -15.28 -0.61 -0.80
C GLY A 243 -14.40 -1.66 -1.49
N PRO A 244 -14.38 -1.65 -2.83
CA PRO A 244 -13.61 -2.62 -3.61
C PRO A 244 -12.12 -2.43 -3.34
N PRO A 245 -11.31 -3.49 -3.43
CA PRO A 245 -9.88 -3.37 -3.27
C PRO A 245 -9.28 -2.60 -4.46
N LYS A 246 -8.06 -2.08 -4.28
CA LYS A 246 -7.42 -1.15 -5.23
C LYS A 246 -7.35 -1.64 -6.68
N THR A 247 -7.28 -2.95 -6.88
CA THR A 247 -7.27 -3.57 -8.22
C THR A 247 -8.19 -4.78 -8.22
N ALA A 248 -8.80 -5.11 -9.36
CA ALA A 248 -9.60 -6.33 -9.51
C ALA A 248 -8.82 -7.59 -9.12
N SER A 249 -7.54 -7.66 -9.47
CA SER A 249 -6.63 -8.76 -9.08
C SER A 249 -6.39 -8.88 -7.56
N SER A 250 -6.75 -7.87 -6.77
CA SER A 250 -6.63 -7.93 -5.32
C SER A 250 -7.76 -8.74 -4.68
N ALA A 251 -8.90 -8.91 -5.36
CA ALA A 251 -9.97 -9.80 -4.92
C ALA A 251 -9.50 -11.26 -5.07
N ARG A 252 -9.29 -11.95 -3.95
CA ARG A 252 -8.61 -13.25 -3.93
C ARG A 252 -8.84 -14.00 -2.63
N ARG A 253 -8.61 -15.32 -2.66
CA ARG A 253 -8.49 -16.15 -1.46
C ARG A 253 -7.03 -16.33 -1.09
N ILE A 254 -6.73 -16.19 0.20
CA ILE A 254 -5.39 -16.31 0.76
C ILE A 254 -5.45 -17.41 1.79
N HIS A 255 -4.78 -18.52 1.52
CA HIS A 255 -4.66 -19.58 2.50
C HIS A 255 -3.60 -19.22 3.54
N LEU A 256 -3.87 -19.68 4.75
CA LEU A 256 -3.13 -19.38 5.95
C LEU A 256 -2.28 -20.59 6.36
N PRO A 257 -1.05 -20.36 6.83
CA PRO A 257 -0.30 -21.41 7.50
C PRO A 257 -1.01 -21.80 8.82
N PRO A 258 -0.89 -23.07 9.27
CA PRO A 258 -1.50 -23.56 10.51
C PRO A 258 -1.32 -22.65 11.73
N PHE A 259 -0.11 -22.16 12.01
CA PHE A 259 0.13 -21.30 13.17
C PHE A 259 -0.73 -20.03 13.15
N LEU A 260 -0.90 -19.42 11.97
CA LEU A 260 -1.63 -18.16 11.83
C LEU A 260 -3.13 -18.38 11.96
N THR A 261 -3.61 -19.52 11.47
CA THR A 261 -5.00 -19.94 11.66
C THR A 261 -5.33 -20.08 13.14
N GLU A 262 -4.42 -20.65 13.92
CA GLU A 262 -4.59 -20.81 15.36
C GLU A 262 -4.54 -19.48 16.11
N LEU A 263 -3.59 -18.59 15.78
CA LEU A 263 -3.55 -17.24 16.37
C LEU A 263 -4.82 -16.44 16.08
N LEU A 264 -5.35 -16.52 14.85
CA LEU A 264 -6.61 -15.86 14.49
C LEU A 264 -7.81 -16.48 15.21
N ARG A 265 -7.82 -17.81 15.41
CA ARG A 265 -8.87 -18.50 16.18
C ARG A 265 -8.90 -18.01 17.62
N GLN A 266 -7.75 -17.97 18.29
CA GLN A 266 -7.63 -17.50 19.66
C GLN A 266 -8.09 -16.04 19.81
N HIS A 267 -7.70 -15.19 18.86
CA HIS A 267 -8.16 -13.80 18.81
C HIS A 267 -9.68 -13.71 18.65
N LEU A 268 -10.25 -14.39 17.64
CA LEU A 268 -11.69 -14.32 17.36
C LEU A 268 -12.58 -14.93 18.45
N ASN A 269 -12.04 -15.82 19.30
CA ASN A 269 -12.77 -16.36 20.45
C ASN A 269 -13.09 -15.29 21.51
N THR A 270 -12.25 -14.25 21.62
CA THR A 270 -12.40 -13.16 22.61
C THR A 270 -12.76 -11.82 21.98
N HIS A 271 -12.85 -11.76 20.64
CA HIS A 271 -13.09 -10.53 19.88
C HIS A 271 -14.55 -10.42 19.42
N PRO A 272 -15.37 -9.57 20.06
CA PRO A 272 -16.82 -9.53 19.81
C PRO A 272 -17.22 -8.74 18.56
N TYR A 273 -16.28 -8.07 17.90
CA TYR A 273 -16.59 -7.11 16.83
C TYR A 273 -16.68 -7.76 15.45
N GLU A 274 -17.39 -7.09 14.55
CA GLU A 274 -17.62 -7.51 13.16
C GLU A 274 -16.32 -7.58 12.34
N TYR A 275 -15.42 -6.63 12.54
CA TYR A 275 -14.13 -6.56 11.86
C TYR A 275 -13.04 -7.20 12.72
N VAL A 276 -12.13 -7.92 12.08
CA VAL A 276 -11.13 -8.75 12.75
C VAL A 276 -10.08 -7.90 13.45
N PHE A 277 -9.72 -6.76 12.86
CA PHE A 277 -8.73 -5.83 13.41
C PHE A 277 -9.36 -4.46 13.67
N THR A 278 -9.67 -4.20 14.94
CA THR A 278 -10.30 -2.95 15.42
C THR A 278 -9.51 -2.34 16.56
N THR A 279 -9.91 -1.14 16.97
CA THR A 279 -9.57 -0.62 18.30
C THR A 279 -10.21 -1.47 19.40
N GLU A 280 -9.79 -1.25 20.65
CA GLU A 280 -10.41 -1.87 21.83
C GLU A 280 -11.92 -1.60 21.92
N SER A 281 -12.36 -0.44 21.42
CA SER A 281 -13.77 -0.05 21.32
C SER A 281 -14.51 -0.58 20.08
N GLY A 282 -13.89 -1.44 19.27
CA GLY A 282 -14.53 -2.04 18.09
C GLY A 282 -14.60 -1.15 16.85
N THR A 283 -13.98 0.03 16.87
CA THR A 283 -13.95 0.92 15.71
C THR A 283 -12.82 0.58 14.75
N TRP A 284 -12.94 0.98 13.48
CA TRP A 284 -11.85 0.81 12.53
C TRP A 284 -10.56 1.49 12.99
N LEU A 285 -9.43 0.94 12.55
CA LEU A 285 -8.12 1.52 12.78
C LEU A 285 -7.87 2.68 11.81
N TRP A 286 -7.26 3.76 12.30
CA TRP A 286 -6.72 4.84 11.47
C TRP A 286 -5.29 4.53 11.06
N ARG A 287 -4.97 4.62 9.76
CA ARG A 287 -3.60 4.33 9.30
C ARG A 287 -2.58 5.27 9.92
N SER A 288 -2.89 6.57 9.94
CA SER A 288 -2.02 7.61 10.48
C SER A 288 -1.74 7.40 11.96
N THR A 289 -2.78 7.10 12.74
CA THR A 289 -2.67 6.82 14.18
C THR A 289 -1.87 5.56 14.44
N PHE A 290 -2.20 4.44 13.79
CA PHE A 290 -1.47 3.18 13.95
C PHE A 290 0.00 3.34 13.56
N THR A 291 0.28 3.98 12.42
CA THR A 291 1.65 4.19 11.96
C THR A 291 2.44 5.02 12.97
N ARG A 292 1.91 6.17 13.39
CA ARG A 292 2.63 7.11 14.26
C ARG A 292 2.77 6.61 15.70
N ARG A 293 1.75 5.96 16.26
CA ARG A 293 1.70 5.59 17.69
C ARG A 293 2.16 4.17 17.97
N ILE A 294 2.07 3.27 16.99
CA ILE A 294 2.34 1.84 17.20
C ILE A 294 3.50 1.40 16.31
N LEU A 295 3.33 1.42 14.97
CA LEU A 295 4.31 0.81 14.07
C LEU A 295 5.67 1.52 14.08
N ARG A 296 5.71 2.86 14.01
CA ARG A 296 6.98 3.61 13.99
C ARG A 296 7.75 3.46 15.30
N PRO A 297 7.14 3.65 16.49
CA PRO A 297 7.83 3.36 17.74
C PRO A 297 8.26 1.89 17.87
N ALA A 298 7.42 0.93 17.44
CA ALA A 298 7.76 -0.49 17.48
C ALA A 298 8.89 -0.90 16.51
N ALA A 299 9.10 -0.18 15.41
CA ALA A 299 10.13 -0.51 14.42
C ALA A 299 11.42 0.28 14.62
N ASP A 300 11.30 1.60 14.85
CA ASP A 300 12.41 2.52 15.00
C ASP A 300 12.93 2.59 16.45
N GLY A 301 12.15 2.09 17.41
CA GLY A 301 12.37 2.30 18.84
C GLY A 301 11.98 3.71 19.30
N ASN A 302 12.05 3.93 20.61
CA ASN A 302 11.84 5.25 21.22
C ASN A 302 12.94 5.65 22.22
N PRO A 303 14.24 5.45 21.90
CA PRO A 303 15.34 5.64 22.85
C PRO A 303 15.42 7.08 23.39
N ASN A 304 15.06 8.06 22.56
CA ASN A 304 15.15 9.49 22.89
C ASN A 304 13.87 10.04 23.52
N THR A 305 12.86 9.21 23.76
CA THR A 305 11.63 9.66 24.44
C THR A 305 11.86 9.63 25.94
N ALA A 306 11.76 10.79 26.60
CA ALA A 306 11.82 10.87 28.06
C ALA A 306 10.58 10.18 28.66
N HIS A 307 10.82 9.24 29.59
CA HIS A 307 9.79 8.50 30.33
C HIS A 307 8.59 7.97 29.49
N PRO A 308 8.82 7.10 28.49
CA PRO A 308 7.74 6.51 27.73
C PRO A 308 6.98 5.50 28.60
N ALA A 309 5.67 5.38 28.37
CA ALA A 309 4.86 4.36 29.02
C ALA A 309 5.37 2.94 28.72
N VAL A 310 5.92 2.74 27.52
CA VAL A 310 6.56 1.50 27.07
C VAL A 310 7.87 1.85 26.38
N ARG A 311 8.98 1.26 26.84
CA ARG A 311 10.28 1.36 26.17
C ARG A 311 10.33 0.37 25.01
N THR A 312 10.77 0.83 23.85
CA THR A 312 10.95 0.02 22.64
C THR A 312 12.33 0.29 22.05
N HIS A 313 12.93 -0.75 21.48
CA HIS A 313 14.25 -0.75 20.89
C HIS A 313 14.17 -0.71 19.36
N PRO A 314 15.16 -0.10 18.68
CA PRO A 314 15.22 -0.13 17.23
C PRO A 314 15.43 -1.58 16.74
N THR A 315 14.44 -2.13 16.03
CA THR A 315 14.48 -3.51 15.50
C THR A 315 14.61 -3.53 13.98
N CYS A 316 13.85 -2.66 13.31
CA CYS A 316 13.90 -2.51 11.86
C CYS A 316 13.54 -1.06 11.49
N PRO A 317 14.45 -0.09 11.74
CA PRO A 317 14.15 1.33 11.52
C PRO A 317 13.74 1.62 10.09
N GLY A 318 12.69 2.41 9.92
CA GLY A 318 12.14 2.75 8.60
C GLY A 318 11.15 1.74 8.03
N LEU A 319 10.89 0.61 8.73
CA LEU A 319 9.86 -0.34 8.31
C LEU A 319 8.49 0.34 8.23
N THR A 320 7.81 0.11 7.12
CA THR A 320 6.45 0.59 6.89
C THR A 320 5.48 -0.57 6.83
N PHE A 321 4.18 -0.30 6.95
CA PHE A 321 3.18 -1.37 6.81
C PHE A 321 3.24 -2.03 5.42
N HIS A 322 3.49 -1.25 4.37
CA HIS A 322 3.73 -1.81 3.03
C HIS A 322 5.07 -2.56 2.94
N GLY A 323 6.03 -2.19 3.78
CA GLY A 323 7.29 -2.92 3.97
C GLY A 323 7.05 -4.36 4.41
N LEU A 324 6.07 -4.64 5.29
CA LEU A 324 5.71 -6.02 5.68
C LEU A 324 5.29 -6.88 4.48
N ARG A 325 4.49 -6.31 3.57
CA ARG A 325 4.13 -6.96 2.30
C ARG A 325 5.34 -7.14 1.38
N HIS A 326 6.29 -6.21 1.41
CA HIS A 326 7.53 -6.36 0.67
C HIS A 326 8.37 -7.51 1.22
N SER A 327 8.54 -7.59 2.55
CA SER A 327 9.16 -8.71 3.26
C SER A 327 8.53 -10.03 2.87
N HIS A 328 7.19 -10.12 2.89
CA HIS A 328 6.46 -11.32 2.46
C HIS A 328 6.88 -11.78 1.06
N ASN A 329 6.91 -10.88 0.09
CA ASN A 329 7.31 -11.21 -1.27
C ASN A 329 8.79 -11.64 -1.33
N THR A 330 9.67 -10.98 -0.58
CA THR A 330 11.09 -11.34 -0.49
C THR A 330 11.28 -12.74 0.10
N TRP A 331 10.55 -13.09 1.15
CA TRP A 331 10.58 -14.43 1.75
C TRP A 331 10.17 -15.50 0.73
N LEU A 332 9.07 -15.27 0.00
CA LEU A 332 8.64 -16.19 -1.05
C LEU A 332 9.63 -16.28 -2.23
N ILE A 333 10.41 -15.23 -2.49
CA ILE A 333 11.51 -15.29 -3.46
C ILE A 333 12.63 -16.17 -2.92
N SER A 334 13.02 -15.99 -1.66
CA SER A 334 14.05 -16.80 -1.00
C SER A 334 13.66 -18.27 -0.88
N ASP A 335 12.36 -18.57 -0.75
CA ASP A 335 11.81 -19.93 -0.68
C ASP A 335 11.56 -20.56 -2.07
N ASP A 336 12.07 -19.93 -3.13
CA ASP A 336 11.95 -20.38 -4.52
C ASP A 336 10.49 -20.65 -4.96
N ILE A 337 9.54 -19.87 -4.44
CA ILE A 337 8.13 -19.96 -4.83
C ILE A 337 7.94 -19.31 -6.20
N PRO A 338 7.30 -19.96 -7.18
CA PRO A 338 7.16 -19.44 -8.54
C PRO A 338 6.48 -18.08 -8.59
N GLU A 339 6.92 -17.21 -9.49
CA GLU A 339 6.41 -15.85 -9.62
C GLU A 339 4.89 -15.78 -9.77
N ILE A 340 4.29 -16.71 -10.52
CA ILE A 340 2.84 -16.79 -10.72
C ILE A 340 2.12 -17.04 -9.39
N ALA A 341 2.63 -17.93 -8.54
CA ALA A 341 2.04 -18.21 -7.22
C ALA A 341 2.16 -17.00 -6.30
N ARG A 342 3.32 -16.31 -6.31
CA ARG A 342 3.53 -15.06 -5.55
C ARG A 342 2.59 -13.95 -6.03
N ALA A 343 2.47 -13.75 -7.33
CA ALA A 343 1.61 -12.73 -7.93
C ALA A 343 0.13 -12.98 -7.61
N ARG A 344 -0.34 -14.23 -7.71
CA ARG A 344 -1.70 -14.62 -7.29
C ARG A 344 -1.95 -14.38 -5.81
N ARG A 345 -1.03 -14.80 -4.93
CA ARG A 345 -1.15 -14.58 -3.48
C ARG A 345 -1.17 -13.09 -3.11
N LEU A 346 -0.37 -12.27 -3.79
CA LEU A 346 -0.29 -10.84 -3.55
C LEU A 346 -1.42 -10.06 -4.26
N GLY A 347 -2.10 -10.63 -5.25
CA GLY A 347 -3.04 -9.90 -6.08
C GLY A 347 -2.35 -8.85 -6.96
N HIS A 348 -1.24 -9.22 -7.59
CA HIS A 348 -0.59 -8.43 -8.62
C HIS A 348 -1.18 -8.77 -9.99
N HIS A 349 -1.35 -7.76 -10.84
CA HIS A 349 -1.62 -7.98 -12.26
C HIS A 349 -0.31 -8.43 -12.91
N THR A 350 -0.31 -9.55 -13.61
CA THR A 350 0.84 -10.01 -14.38
C THR A 350 0.50 -9.78 -15.85
N ASP A 351 1.14 -8.79 -16.48
CA ASP A 351 1.06 -8.58 -17.92
C ASP A 351 1.86 -9.68 -18.62
N ASN A 352 1.27 -10.87 -18.78
CA ASN A 352 1.82 -11.85 -19.70
C ASN A 352 0.81 -12.93 -20.08
N ARG A 353 0.56 -13.05 -21.38
CA ARG A 353 -0.10 -14.17 -22.08
C ARG A 353 0.55 -15.54 -21.79
N ILE A 354 1.70 -15.56 -21.10
CA ILE A 354 2.44 -16.76 -20.65
C ILE A 354 1.85 -17.34 -19.36
N ALA A 355 1.12 -16.55 -18.56
CA ALA A 355 0.48 -17.01 -17.31
C ALA A 355 -0.72 -17.95 -17.55
N GLU A 356 -1.29 -17.95 -18.76
CA GLU A 356 -2.35 -18.87 -19.17
C GLU A 356 -1.82 -20.30 -19.41
N THR A 357 -0.56 -20.44 -19.83
CA THR A 357 0.06 -21.74 -20.13
C THR A 357 0.46 -22.55 -18.87
N TYR A 358 0.63 -21.90 -17.72
CA TYR A 358 0.96 -22.55 -16.43
C TYR A 358 -0.09 -22.24 -15.34
N SER A 359 -1.36 -22.15 -15.74
CA SER A 359 -2.44 -21.56 -14.94
C SER A 359 -2.93 -22.41 -13.76
N HIS A 360 -2.39 -23.62 -13.55
CA HIS A 360 -2.62 -24.37 -12.33
C HIS A 360 -1.40 -24.22 -11.42
N VAL A 361 -1.46 -23.28 -10.49
CA VAL A 361 -0.65 -23.41 -9.27
C VAL A 361 -1.16 -24.70 -8.64
N SER A 362 -0.39 -25.79 -8.82
CA SER A 362 -0.70 -27.10 -8.31
C SER A 362 -0.92 -27.03 -6.79
N GLY A 363 -1.73 -27.94 -6.25
CA GLY A 363 -1.91 -28.06 -4.79
C GLY A 363 -0.56 -28.23 -4.07
N GLU A 364 0.42 -28.83 -4.72
CA GLU A 364 1.78 -29.00 -4.22
C GLU A 364 2.53 -27.67 -4.03
N ILE A 365 2.49 -26.76 -5.02
CA ILE A 365 3.10 -25.42 -4.86
C ILE A 365 2.44 -24.67 -3.71
N HIS A 366 1.13 -24.84 -3.56
CA HIS A 366 0.37 -24.23 -2.49
C HIS A 366 0.80 -24.76 -1.11
N GLN A 367 0.89 -26.09 -0.97
CA GLN A 367 1.36 -26.75 0.25
C GLN A 367 2.80 -26.35 0.58
N ARG A 368 3.70 -26.33 -0.42
CA ARG A 368 5.08 -25.88 -0.24
C ARG A 368 5.14 -24.44 0.25
N LEU A 369 4.36 -23.54 -0.33
CA LEU A 369 4.26 -22.14 0.12
C LEU A 369 3.85 -22.06 1.59
N LEU A 370 2.80 -22.78 1.99
CA LEU A 370 2.32 -22.77 3.38
C LEU A 370 3.35 -23.39 4.33
N ALA A 371 3.98 -24.50 3.95
CA ALA A 371 5.01 -25.17 4.73
C ALA A 371 6.26 -24.28 4.93
N SER A 372 6.69 -23.55 3.90
CA SER A 372 7.80 -22.58 4.03
C SER A 372 7.45 -21.44 5.00
N LEU A 373 6.22 -20.93 4.95
CA LEU A 373 5.75 -19.89 5.87
C LEU A 373 5.62 -20.38 7.32
N GLU A 374 5.14 -21.61 7.51
CA GLU A 374 5.05 -22.28 8.81
C GLU A 374 6.46 -22.51 9.38
N HIS A 375 7.38 -23.02 8.57
CA HIS A 375 8.78 -23.24 8.97
C HIS A 375 9.45 -21.94 9.42
N ARG A 376 9.27 -20.84 8.67
CA ARG A 376 9.78 -19.51 9.05
C ARG A 376 9.26 -19.03 10.41
N TRP A 377 7.99 -19.30 10.71
CA TRP A 377 7.41 -18.98 12.01
C TRP A 377 8.09 -19.77 13.13
N HIS A 378 8.25 -21.09 12.97
CA HIS A 378 8.88 -21.91 14.00
C HIS A 378 10.36 -21.57 14.20
N THR A 379 11.13 -21.41 13.13
CA THR A 379 12.54 -21.04 13.21
C THR A 379 12.71 -19.71 13.95
N ALA A 380 11.90 -18.69 13.62
CA ALA A 380 11.99 -17.39 14.26
C ALA A 380 11.65 -17.43 15.77
N ASN A 381 10.64 -18.21 16.17
CA ASN A 381 10.30 -18.37 17.59
C ASN A 381 11.36 -19.14 18.37
N THR A 382 11.98 -20.16 17.78
CA THR A 382 13.08 -20.91 18.41
C THR A 382 14.31 -20.01 18.61
N SER A 383 14.68 -19.21 17.61
CA SER A 383 15.79 -18.26 17.72
C SER A 383 15.55 -17.19 18.80
N THR A 384 14.31 -16.68 18.89
CA THR A 384 13.93 -15.68 19.91
C THR A 384 13.98 -16.26 21.32
N SER A 385 13.65 -17.55 21.49
CA SER A 385 13.69 -18.23 22.79
C SER A 385 15.13 -18.49 23.27
N THR A 386 16.05 -18.79 22.35
CA THR A 386 17.47 -19.02 22.67
C THR A 386 18.20 -17.73 23.07
N GLU A 387 17.92 -16.60 22.41
CA GLU A 387 18.50 -15.29 22.78
C GLU A 387 18.00 -14.77 24.14
N GLN A 388 16.81 -15.17 24.58
CA GLN A 388 16.28 -14.82 25.90
C GLN A 388 16.81 -15.70 27.05
N GLN A 389 17.49 -16.82 26.75
CA GLN A 389 18.09 -17.71 27.76
C GLN A 389 19.59 -17.48 27.99
N THR A 390 20.26 -16.65 27.20
CA THR A 390 21.65 -16.24 27.47
C THR A 390 21.67 -15.10 28.49
N ASP A 391 21.74 -15.45 29.77
CA ASP A 391 21.90 -14.54 30.91
C ASP A 391 23.30 -13.87 30.86
N PRO A 392 23.44 -12.53 30.88
CA PRO A 392 24.73 -11.85 30.79
C PRO A 392 25.42 -11.71 32.15
N PHE A 393 25.37 -12.74 32.99
CA PHE A 393 26.08 -12.76 34.27
C PHE A 393 26.77 -14.11 34.50
N THR A 394 27.97 -14.22 33.95
CA THR A 394 29.03 -15.04 34.54
C THR A 394 30.27 -14.18 34.61
N PRO A 395 30.76 -13.79 35.80
CA PRO A 395 32.04 -13.09 35.89
C PRO A 395 33.14 -14.12 35.59
N GLU A 396 33.68 -14.09 34.38
CA GLU A 396 34.95 -14.74 34.08
C GLU A 396 36.02 -14.18 35.01
N ARG A 397 36.56 -15.06 35.86
CA ARG A 397 37.78 -14.81 36.63
C ARG A 397 38.89 -14.42 35.66
N SER A 398 39.46 -13.24 35.84
CA SER A 398 40.61 -12.79 35.07
C SER A 398 41.84 -13.62 35.43
N GLU A 399 42.18 -14.58 34.58
CA GLU A 399 43.53 -15.13 34.55
C GLU A 399 44.43 -14.12 33.83
N ARG A 400 45.44 -13.62 34.55
CA ARG A 400 46.47 -12.73 33.98
C ARG A 400 47.29 -13.52 32.95
N PRO A 401 47.63 -12.93 31.79
CA PRO A 401 48.44 -13.62 30.79
C PRO A 401 49.90 -13.71 31.26
N ALA A 402 50.47 -14.91 31.11
CA ALA A 402 51.90 -15.17 31.31
C ALA A 402 52.76 -14.45 30.24
N PRO A 403 53.98 -13.99 30.58
CA PRO A 403 54.86 -13.32 29.63
C PRO A 403 55.55 -14.31 28.66
N PRO A 404 55.97 -13.86 27.47
CA PRO A 404 56.47 -14.73 26.41
C PRO A 404 57.90 -15.22 26.66
N ALA A 405 58.14 -16.45 26.20
CA ALA A 405 59.40 -17.17 26.29
C ALA A 405 60.52 -16.52 25.45
N HIS A 406 61.70 -16.38 26.06
CA HIS A 406 62.97 -16.29 25.36
C HIS A 406 63.95 -17.32 25.96
N CYS A 407 64.70 -17.93 25.04
CA CYS A 407 65.64 -19.03 25.19
C CYS A 407 66.85 -18.66 26.05
N ASP A 408 67.37 -19.61 26.84
CA ASP A 408 68.75 -20.13 26.74
C ASP A 408 69.13 -21.00 27.97
N GLY A 409 69.72 -22.17 27.69
CA GLY A 409 70.93 -22.64 28.37
C GLY A 409 70.88 -23.44 29.69
N VAL A 410 71.22 -24.73 29.57
CA VAL A 410 72.14 -25.53 30.42
C VAL A 410 71.63 -26.09 31.78
N SER A 411 71.81 -27.42 31.94
CA SER A 411 71.65 -28.29 33.14
C SER A 411 72.65 -27.98 34.29
N PRO A 412 72.82 -28.80 35.37
CA PRO A 412 71.99 -29.87 35.95
C PRO A 412 71.81 -29.76 37.49
N ALA A 413 71.13 -30.78 38.04
CA ALA A 413 71.39 -31.44 39.32
C ALA A 413 70.53 -31.08 40.54
N GLY A 414 69.97 -32.14 41.14
CA GLY A 414 70.14 -32.36 42.57
C GLY A 414 68.87 -32.59 43.38
N GLY A 415 68.69 -33.85 43.80
CA GLY A 415 68.10 -34.20 45.10
C GLY A 415 66.58 -34.32 45.10
N ASN A 416 66.05 -35.53 45.32
CA ASN A 416 65.82 -36.11 46.66
C ASN A 416 64.71 -35.33 47.38
N THR A 417 63.69 -35.92 47.96
CA THR A 417 63.44 -37.29 48.44
C THR A 417 62.08 -37.19 49.13
N SER A 418 61.29 -38.27 49.08
CA SER A 418 60.43 -38.69 50.19
C SER A 418 59.30 -37.71 50.59
N THR A 419 58.14 -38.15 51.02
CA THR A 419 57.77 -39.37 51.71
C THR A 419 56.24 -39.37 51.73
N MET A 420 55.66 -40.57 51.69
CA MET A 420 54.64 -41.06 52.63
C MET A 420 53.58 -40.07 53.11
N ASP A 421 52.31 -40.41 53.19
CA ASP A 421 51.68 -41.68 53.49
C ASP A 421 50.18 -41.40 53.30
N THR A 422 49.38 -42.32 52.76
CA THR A 422 48.49 -43.21 53.55
C THR A 422 47.37 -42.40 54.25
N THR A 423 46.10 -42.77 54.26
CA THR A 423 45.46 -44.08 54.21
C THR A 423 43.96 -43.86 53.94
N GLN A 424 43.33 -44.78 53.20
CA GLN A 424 42.03 -45.44 53.43
C GLN A 424 40.79 -44.60 53.84
N GLU A 425 39.72 -44.56 53.02
CA GLU A 425 38.61 -45.55 52.89
C GLU A 425 37.58 -45.49 54.06
N PRO A 426 36.35 -46.06 53.95
CA PRO A 426 35.37 -46.00 52.85
C PRO A 426 33.90 -45.90 53.36
N ALA A 427 32.96 -45.93 52.39
CA ALA A 427 31.61 -46.54 52.43
C ALA A 427 30.57 -46.11 53.49
N HIS A 428 29.32 -45.88 53.05
CA HIS A 428 28.23 -46.86 53.18
C HIS A 428 26.90 -46.37 52.55
N THR A 429 26.32 -47.31 51.83
CA THR A 429 24.96 -47.46 51.27
C THR A 429 23.84 -47.32 52.32
N VAL A 430 22.60 -46.96 51.90
CA VAL A 430 21.33 -47.72 52.12
C VAL A 430 20.11 -46.96 51.57
N CYS A 431 19.16 -47.76 51.06
CA CYS A 431 17.89 -47.46 50.40
C CYS A 431 16.69 -47.36 51.38
N VAL A 432 15.45 -47.46 50.83
CA VAL A 432 14.07 -47.61 51.38
C VAL A 432 13.27 -46.31 51.16
N GLY A 433 12.17 -46.26 50.38
CA GLY A 433 10.90 -47.04 50.41
C GLY A 433 9.88 -46.27 51.28
N ASP A 434 8.55 -46.20 51.10
CA ASP A 434 7.53 -46.71 50.19
C ASP A 434 6.19 -46.04 50.61
N ASP A 435 5.11 -46.17 49.81
CA ASP A 435 3.67 -46.08 50.16
C ASP A 435 3.06 -44.77 50.72
N GLY A 436 1.78 -44.41 50.55
CA GLY A 436 0.54 -45.01 50.03
C GLY A 436 -0.62 -44.04 50.38
N ASP A 437 -1.56 -43.73 49.47
CA ASP A 437 -2.93 -44.29 49.37
C ASP A 437 -3.94 -43.68 50.39
N HIS A 438 -5.03 -43.01 49.98
CA HIS A 438 -6.44 -43.48 49.86
C HIS A 438 -7.34 -42.21 50.08
N ASP A 439 -8.61 -42.03 49.69
CA ASP A 439 -9.70 -42.90 49.24
C ASP A 439 -10.87 -42.02 48.69
N ARG A 440 -11.58 -42.53 47.65
CA ARG A 440 -13.05 -42.71 47.41
C ARG A 440 -14.10 -41.64 47.86
N ALA A 441 -15.34 -41.49 47.32
CA ALA A 441 -16.31 -42.30 46.54
C ALA A 441 -17.37 -41.35 45.89
N ALA A 442 -17.93 -41.53 44.68
CA ALA A 442 -18.99 -42.43 44.16
C ALA A 442 -20.49 -41.96 44.32
N ALA A 443 -21.25 -41.96 43.19
CA ALA A 443 -22.71 -42.22 42.97
C ALA A 443 -23.30 -41.33 41.83
N LEU A 444 -23.69 -41.81 40.62
CA LEU A 444 -24.88 -42.58 40.16
C LEU A 444 -25.95 -41.75 39.36
N VAL A 445 -25.77 -41.74 38.03
CA VAL A 445 -26.67 -41.92 36.82
C VAL A 445 -28.19 -42.19 37.10
N PRO A 446 -29.21 -41.74 36.28
CA PRO A 446 -29.35 -42.17 34.88
C PRO A 446 -29.94 -41.24 33.79
N ALA A 447 -29.76 -41.75 32.56
CA ALA A 447 -30.10 -41.22 31.23
C ALA A 447 -31.54 -41.51 30.76
N VAL A 448 -32.04 -40.73 29.79
CA VAL A 448 -33.14 -41.11 28.87
C VAL A 448 -32.83 -40.56 27.46
N THR A 449 -33.05 -41.40 26.44
CA THR A 449 -32.95 -41.12 24.97
C THR A 449 -34.19 -41.79 24.29
N PRO A 450 -34.33 -41.78 22.94
CA PRO A 450 -35.10 -40.87 22.08
C PRO A 450 -36.45 -41.44 21.57
N GLY A 451 -37.26 -40.61 20.87
CA GLY A 451 -38.50 -41.03 20.19
C GLY A 451 -38.52 -40.70 18.69
N ARG A 452 -38.92 -41.68 17.86
CA ARG A 452 -38.95 -41.71 16.39
C ARG A 452 -40.39 -42.01 15.90
N ILE A 453 -40.88 -41.25 14.88
CA ILE A 453 -41.89 -41.52 13.79
C ILE A 453 -43.31 -42.08 14.12
N PRO A 454 -44.36 -41.79 13.32
CA PRO A 454 -44.59 -42.49 12.03
C PRO A 454 -45.12 -41.62 10.85
N ALA A 455 -45.05 -42.20 9.65
CA ALA A 455 -45.54 -41.70 8.36
C ALA A 455 -46.88 -42.34 7.95
N ARG A 456 -47.64 -41.71 7.02
CA ARG A 456 -48.61 -42.33 6.05
C ARG A 456 -49.01 -41.29 4.97
N ARG A 457 -48.71 -41.50 3.67
CA ARG A 457 -49.57 -41.98 2.52
C ARG A 457 -50.74 -41.04 2.16
N GLY A 458 -51.08 -40.67 0.92
CA GLY A 458 -50.65 -40.93 -0.48
C GLY A 458 -51.01 -39.68 -1.32
N THR A 459 -51.01 -39.57 -2.65
CA THR A 459 -51.14 -40.49 -3.80
C THR A 459 -50.68 -39.75 -5.07
N ASP A 460 -50.36 -40.52 -6.10
CA ASP A 460 -50.05 -40.16 -7.49
C ASP A 460 -50.85 -39.00 -8.13
N ARG A 461 -50.18 -38.24 -9.03
CA ARG A 461 -50.54 -38.12 -10.46
C ARG A 461 -49.58 -37.20 -11.22
N HIS A 462 -48.85 -37.76 -12.19
CA HIS A 462 -48.42 -37.08 -13.41
C HIS A 462 -49.66 -36.90 -14.34
N PRO A 463 -49.71 -35.95 -15.32
CA PRO A 463 -48.72 -35.90 -16.39
C PRO A 463 -48.42 -34.53 -17.05
N SER A 464 -47.36 -34.60 -17.85
CA SER A 464 -46.88 -33.81 -18.99
C SER A 464 -47.78 -32.81 -19.76
N ARG A 465 -47.08 -31.82 -20.35
CA ARG A 465 -47.11 -31.31 -21.75
C ARG A 465 -47.50 -29.83 -21.96
N ARG A 466 -46.51 -29.14 -22.54
CA ARG A 466 -46.56 -28.25 -23.73
C ARG A 466 -47.11 -26.83 -23.61
N THR A 467 -46.15 -25.90 -23.70
CA THR A 467 -46.06 -24.80 -24.69
C THR A 467 -47.35 -24.08 -25.10
N ARG A 468 -47.45 -22.79 -24.77
CA ARG A 468 -47.59 -21.71 -25.77
C ARG A 468 -47.49 -20.32 -25.12
N THR A 469 -46.80 -19.45 -25.84
CA THR A 469 -46.62 -18.00 -25.69
C THR A 469 -47.94 -17.24 -25.45
N PRO A 470 -47.88 -16.02 -24.89
CA PRO A 470 -48.14 -14.89 -25.79
C PRO A 470 -47.14 -13.73 -25.64
N LEU A 471 -46.95 -13.07 -26.77
CA LEU A 471 -46.16 -11.89 -27.01
C LEU A 471 -46.94 -10.61 -26.59
N ILE A 472 -46.18 -9.68 -26.02
CA ILE A 472 -46.21 -8.22 -26.21
C ILE A 472 -47.44 -7.45 -25.67
N GLY A 473 -47.13 -6.62 -24.67
CA GLY A 473 -47.77 -5.32 -24.43
C GLY A 473 -46.75 -4.38 -23.78
N LYS A 474 -46.08 -3.55 -24.60
CA LYS A 474 -45.19 -2.47 -24.15
C LYS A 474 -45.98 -1.45 -23.32
N ARG A 475 -45.45 -1.05 -22.15
CA ARG A 475 -45.58 0.31 -21.59
C ARG A 475 -44.57 0.53 -20.46
N ASP A 476 -43.67 1.47 -20.73
CA ASP A 476 -42.94 2.38 -19.84
C ASP A 476 -42.14 1.84 -18.64
N LEU A 477 -40.86 1.58 -18.92
CA LEU A 477 -39.75 1.66 -17.96
C LEU A 477 -39.39 3.14 -17.75
N ALA A 478 -39.92 3.76 -16.71
CA ALA A 478 -39.42 5.02 -16.18
C ALA A 478 -39.66 5.10 -14.66
N SER A 479 -38.95 4.27 -13.88
CA SER A 479 -38.58 4.61 -12.49
C SER A 479 -37.68 3.51 -11.92
N LYS A 480 -36.36 3.75 -11.89
CA LYS A 480 -35.35 3.08 -11.05
C LYS A 480 -33.96 3.55 -11.46
N HIS A 481 -33.66 4.82 -11.22
CA HIS A 481 -32.30 5.37 -11.08
C HIS A 481 -32.44 6.64 -10.24
N SER A 482 -32.65 6.46 -8.94
CA SER A 482 -32.52 7.50 -7.94
C SER A 482 -31.82 6.85 -6.76
N ILE A 483 -30.86 7.59 -6.19
CA ILE A 483 -29.87 7.22 -5.17
C ILE A 483 -28.51 6.85 -5.79
N ILE A 484 -27.49 7.62 -5.35
CA ILE A 484 -26.09 7.69 -5.78
C ILE A 484 -25.82 8.66 -6.95
N ASN A 485 -25.90 9.97 -6.66
CA ASN A 485 -24.97 10.98 -7.18
C ASN A 485 -25.20 12.31 -6.45
N THR A 486 -24.75 12.39 -5.18
CA THR A 486 -24.54 13.69 -4.55
C THR A 486 -23.22 14.24 -5.07
N LYS A 487 -23.24 14.76 -6.30
CA LYS A 487 -22.16 15.59 -6.84
C LYS A 487 -22.06 16.83 -5.95
N ILE A 488 -20.95 16.95 -5.22
CA ILE A 488 -20.57 18.21 -4.61
C ILE A 488 -20.23 19.15 -5.77
N ALA A 489 -21.18 20.01 -6.14
CA ALA A 489 -20.92 21.13 -7.02
C ALA A 489 -19.95 22.08 -6.29
N LEU A 490 -18.68 22.04 -6.69
CA LEU A 490 -17.72 23.07 -6.31
C LEU A 490 -18.03 24.28 -7.20
N THR A 491 -18.66 25.30 -6.64
CA THR A 491 -19.01 26.53 -7.35
C THR A 491 -17.75 27.34 -7.67
N GLU A 492 -17.82 28.15 -8.73
CA GLU A 492 -16.81 29.12 -9.21
C GLU A 492 -16.16 29.97 -8.09
N ALA A 493 -16.84 30.16 -6.97
CA ALA A 493 -16.37 30.91 -5.80
C ALA A 493 -15.17 30.26 -5.07
N ASP A 494 -15.06 28.93 -5.07
CA ASP A 494 -13.96 28.23 -4.36
C ASP A 494 -12.58 28.48 -4.98
N TRP A 495 -12.54 28.94 -6.25
CA TRP A 495 -11.32 29.12 -7.02
C TRP A 495 -10.81 30.57 -7.04
N ARG A 496 -11.69 31.56 -6.87
CA ARG A 496 -11.33 32.99 -6.96
C ARG A 496 -10.72 33.57 -5.67
N ASP A 497 -10.95 32.95 -4.51
CA ASP A 497 -10.45 33.45 -3.22
C ASP A 497 -8.98 33.11 -2.90
N CYS A 498 -8.21 32.56 -3.86
CA CYS A 498 -6.80 32.21 -3.64
C CYS A 498 -5.79 33.31 -4.02
N THR A 499 -6.23 34.52 -4.34
CA THR A 499 -5.32 35.67 -4.51
C THR A 499 -5.09 36.39 -3.19
N LEU A 500 -3.84 36.32 -2.72
CA LEU A 500 -3.18 37.07 -1.62
C LEU A 500 -3.04 36.33 -0.28
N ALA A 501 -1.91 35.61 -0.12
CA ALA A 501 -1.21 35.48 1.15
C ALA A 501 0.31 35.39 0.89
N PRO A 502 1.16 36.18 1.57
CA PRO A 502 2.60 36.13 1.37
C PRO A 502 3.21 34.85 1.96
N ILE A 503 4.31 34.42 1.35
CA ILE A 503 5.10 33.23 1.69
C ILE A 503 5.57 33.31 3.15
N GLY A 504 4.98 32.49 4.02
CA GLY A 504 5.43 32.30 5.40
C GLY A 504 6.60 31.32 5.48
N SER A 505 7.70 31.77 6.06
CA SER A 505 8.95 31.04 6.32
C SER A 505 8.76 29.71 7.09
N PRO A 506 9.66 28.72 6.89
CA PRO A 506 9.57 27.44 7.58
C PRO A 506 9.91 27.56 9.08
N ASN A 507 9.03 26.95 9.87
CA ASN A 507 9.02 26.91 11.32
C ASN A 507 10.32 26.32 11.90
N THR A 508 11.22 27.16 12.42
CA THR A 508 12.41 26.76 13.17
C THR A 508 12.13 26.75 14.68
N HIS A 509 12.29 25.57 15.28
CA HIS A 509 12.84 25.33 16.63
C HIS A 509 12.15 26.01 17.83
N GLY A 510 11.27 25.26 18.51
CA GLY A 510 10.92 25.49 19.92
C GLY A 510 11.74 24.59 20.85
N LYS A 511 12.97 25.01 21.19
CA LYS A 511 13.63 24.59 22.44
C LYS A 511 12.95 25.36 23.58
N ARG A 512 12.23 24.66 24.46
CA ARG A 512 11.80 25.25 25.75
C ARG A 512 12.97 25.11 26.72
N LEU A 513 13.52 26.26 27.11
CA LEU A 513 14.35 26.41 28.31
C LEU A 513 13.45 26.44 29.55
N ASP A 514 14.00 25.86 30.61
CA ASP A 514 13.41 25.69 31.93
C ASP A 514 13.06 27.02 32.61
N HIS A 515 11.91 27.04 33.31
CA HIS A 515 11.63 27.99 34.37
C HIS A 515 11.07 27.27 35.60
N ARG A 516 11.95 27.09 36.57
CA ARG A 516 11.72 26.94 38.02
C ARG A 516 12.93 27.61 38.66
N SER A 517 12.90 28.39 39.73
CA SER A 517 11.89 29.01 40.57
C SER A 517 12.69 29.98 41.46
N ILE A 518 11.99 30.74 42.30
CA ILE A 518 12.45 31.26 43.61
C ILE A 518 13.01 32.69 43.59
N ASN A 519 12.12 33.57 44.05
CA ASN A 519 12.26 34.50 45.18
C ASN A 519 13.57 35.28 45.30
N ALA A 520 13.46 36.61 45.34
CA ALA A 520 13.30 37.32 46.62
C ALA A 520 13.55 38.82 46.37
N LEU A 521 12.47 39.61 46.50
CA LEU A 521 12.50 40.93 47.14
C LEU A 521 13.07 40.78 48.58
N PRO A 522 13.33 41.84 49.37
CA PRO A 522 13.11 43.27 49.16
C PRO A 522 14.32 44.11 49.63
N ALA A 523 14.22 45.43 49.46
CA ALA A 523 14.80 46.46 50.34
C ALA A 523 14.93 47.73 49.50
N ALA A 524 14.02 48.70 49.69
CA ALA A 524 14.46 50.07 49.60
C ALA A 524 15.07 50.38 50.97
N SER A 525 16.25 49.81 51.23
CA SER A 525 16.78 49.50 52.58
C SER A 525 16.01 48.40 53.32
#